data_AF-A0A949L932-F1
#
_entry.id   AF-A0A949L932-F1
#
_cell.length_a   1.000
_cell.length_b   1.000
_cell.length_c   1.000
_cell.angle_alpha   90.00
_cell.angle_beta   90.00
_cell.angle_gamma   90.00
#
_symmetry.space_group_name_H-M   'P 1'
#
loop_
_entity.id
_entity.type
_entity.pdbx_description
1 polymer ?
#
loop_
_entity_poly.entity_id
_entity_poly.type
_entity_poly.pdbx_seq_one_letter_code
_entity_poly.pdbx_strand_id
1 'polypeptide(L)' 'LHVCPIPGHGVTPIVTGSFDTITEGLPNARIGDITACGAIIVTGSPDTIDN' A
#
# COMPACT_ATOMS: atom_id res chain seq x y z
N LEU A 1 -5.56 2.92 0.49
CA LEU A 1 -6.60 1.87 0.38
C LEU A 1 -6.57 1.30 -1.04
N HIS A 2 -6.94 0.03 -1.22
CA HIS A 2 -7.00 -0.65 -2.53
C HIS A 2 -8.42 -1.06 -2.86
N VAL A 3 -8.92 -0.62 -4.01
CA VAL A 3 -10.21 -1.08 -4.55
C VAL A 3 -9.98 -2.37 -5.31
N CYS A 4 -10.41 -3.49 -4.74
CA CYS A 4 -10.22 -4.80 -5.31
C CYS A 4 -11.34 -5.13 -6.31
N PRO A 5 -11.03 -5.59 -7.53
CA PRO A 5 -12.04 -5.95 -8.54
C PRO A 5 -12.76 -7.27 -8.22
N ILE A 6 -12.29 -8.03 -7.23
CA ILE A 6 -12.90 -9.30 -6.82
C ILE A 6 -14.25 -9.01 -6.15
N PRO A 7 -15.36 -9.59 -6.64
CA PRO A 7 -16.67 -9.42 -6.02
C PRO A 7 -16.65 -9.78 -4.53
N GLY A 8 -17.13 -8.87 -3.69
CA GLY A 8 -17.17 -9.05 -2.23
C GLY A 8 -15.96 -8.50 -1.46
N HIS A 9 -14.86 -8.12 -2.11
CA HIS A 9 -13.70 -7.54 -1.42
C HIS A 9 -13.79 -6.01 -1.24
N GLY A 10 -14.32 -5.29 -2.23
CA GLY A 10 -14.51 -3.84 -2.14
C GLY A 10 -13.21 -3.07 -1.85
N VAL A 11 -13.25 -2.16 -0.88
CA VAL A 11 -12.10 -1.34 -0.48
C VAL A 11 -11.36 -2.03 0.66
N THR A 12 -10.09 -2.34 0.45
CA THR A 12 -9.23 -3.03 1.41
C THR A 12 -8.09 -2.13 1.89
N PRO A 13 -7.73 -2.16 3.18
CA PRO A 13 -6.60 -1.38 3.67
C PRO A 13 -5.27 -1.93 3.19
N ILE A 14 -4.25 -1.07 3.19
CA ILE A 14 -2.84 -1.47 3.03
C ILE A 14 -2.38 -1.91 4.43
N VAL A 15 -1.76 -3.08 4.55
CA VAL A 15 -1.47 -3.74 5.84
C VAL A 15 0.02 -3.83 6.16
N THR A 16 0.88 -3.48 5.21
CA THR A 16 2.33 -3.27 5.42
C THR A 16 2.71 -1.86 4.99
N GLY A 17 3.91 -1.42 5.37
CA GLY A 17 4.41 -0.09 5.00
C GLY A 17 5.92 0.04 5.19
N SER A 18 6.42 1.25 5.00
CA SER A 18 7.81 1.61 5.31
C SER A 18 8.10 1.50 6.82
N PHE A 19 9.36 1.20 7.15
CA PHE A 19 9.85 1.19 8.53
C PHE A 19 10.44 2.53 8.97
N ASP A 20 10.77 3.41 8.02
CA ASP A 20 11.52 4.64 8.28
C ASP A 20 10.74 5.92 7.91
N THR A 21 9.72 5.83 7.06
CA THR A 21 8.88 6.98 6.69
C THR A 21 7.44 6.86 7.19
N ILE A 22 6.95 7.96 7.76
CA ILE A 22 5.65 8.06 8.41
C ILE A 22 4.96 9.34 7.93
N THR A 23 3.68 9.23 7.55
CA THR A 23 2.80 10.37 7.21
C THR A 23 1.53 10.27 8.03
N GLU A 24 1.12 11.36 8.67
CA GLU A 24 -0.05 11.39 9.57
C GLU A 24 -0.07 10.27 10.64
N GLY A 25 1.12 9.88 11.12
CA GLY A 25 1.27 8.82 12.13
C GLY A 25 1.13 7.38 11.60
N LEU A 26 1.02 7.19 10.29
CA LEU A 26 0.99 5.88 9.64
C LEU A 26 2.23 5.67 8.76
N PRO A 27 2.76 4.44 8.69
CA PRO A 27 3.78 4.06 7.70
C PRO A 27 3.36 4.42 6.28
N ASN A 28 4.30 4.96 5.49
CA ASN A 28 4.05 5.19 4.08
C ASN A 28 3.91 3.88 3.31
N ALA A 29 3.10 3.92 2.25
CA ALA A 29 2.94 2.80 1.33
C ALA A 29 3.94 2.92 0.17
N ARG A 30 4.61 1.82 -0.14
CA ARG A 30 5.65 1.70 -1.16
C ARG A 30 5.41 0.49 -2.06
N ILE A 31 6.20 0.41 -3.14
CA ILE A 31 6.21 -0.75 -4.03
C ILE A 31 6.60 -1.99 -3.21
N GLY A 32 5.82 -3.06 -3.34
CA GLY A 32 5.98 -4.29 -2.57
C GLY A 32 5.03 -4.42 -1.38
N ASP A 33 4.37 -3.35 -0.94
CA ASP A 33 3.41 -3.45 0.16
C ASP A 33 2.14 -4.21 -0.19
N ILE A 34 1.59 -4.86 0.83
CA ILE A 34 0.48 -5.80 0.73
C ILE A 34 -0.82 -5.15 1.21
N THR A 35 -1.92 -5.44 0.53
CA THR A 35 -3.27 -5.06 0.95
C THR A 35 -3.95 -6.20 1.71
N ALA A 36 -5.02 -5.93 2.46
CA ALA A 36 -5.69 -6.96 3.25
C ALA A 36 -6.28 -8.12 2.42
N CYS A 37 -6.54 -7.92 1.12
CA CYS A 37 -6.92 -9.01 0.21
C CYS A 37 -5.74 -9.73 -0.47
N GLY A 38 -4.50 -9.36 -0.13
CA GLY A 38 -3.27 -9.97 -0.66
C GLY A 38 -2.75 -9.35 -1.95
N ALA A 39 -3.28 -8.21 -2.41
CA ALA A 39 -2.74 -7.53 -3.59
C ALA A 39 -1.42 -6.81 -3.23
N ILE A 40 -0.51 -6.71 -4.20
CA ILE A 40 0.80 -6.06 -4.02
C ILE A 40 0.82 -4.75 -4.81
N ILE A 41 1.35 -3.68 -4.22
CA ILE A 41 1.62 -2.42 -4.93
C ILE A 41 2.80 -2.63 -5.89
N VAL A 42 2.58 -2.48 -7.20
CA VAL A 42 3.59 -2.75 -8.23
C VAL A 42 4.13 -1.50 -8.93
N THR A 43 3.55 -0.34 -8.66
CA THR A 43 3.93 0.95 -9.26
C THR A 43 3.90 2.05 -8.21
N GLY A 44 4.80 3.01 -8.32
CA GLY A 44 4.92 4.17 -7.43
C GLY A 44 5.37 5.42 -8.19
N SER A 45 5.66 6.50 -7.46
CA SER A 45 6.20 7.74 -8.02
C SER A 45 7.61 7.51 -8.61
N PRO A 46 7.95 8.05 -9.78
CA PRO A 46 9.32 8.00 -10.31
C PRO A 46 10.28 8.95 -9.59
N ASP A 47 9.75 9.99 -8.92
CA ASP A 47 10.53 11.07 -8.31
C ASP A 47 10.77 10.85 -6.81
N THR A 48 10.29 9.74 -6.25
CA THR A 48 10.35 9.48 -4.82
C THR A 48 10.59 8.00 -4.56
N ILE A 49 11.65 7.72 -3.80
CA ILE A 49 12.01 6.37 -3.38
C ILE A 49 11.86 6.32 -1.86
N ASP A 50 11.06 5.36 -1.40
CA ASP A 50 10.82 5.07 0.01
C ASP A 50 11.45 3.71 0.36
N ASN A 51 12.21 3.67 1.45
CA ASN A 51 13.13 2.59 1.78
C ASN A 51 12.52 1.50 2.67
#